data_AF-A0A1G0CUU0-F1
#
_entry.id   AF-A0A1G0CUU0-F1
#
_cell.length_a   1.000
_cell.length_b   1.000
_cell.length_c   1.000
_cell.angle_alpha   90.00
_cell.angle_beta   90.00
_cell.angle_gamma   90.00
#
_symmetry.space_group_name_H-M   'P 1'
#
loop_
_entity.id
_entity.type
_entity.pdbx_description
1 polymer ?
#
loop_
_entity_poly.entity_id
_entity_poly.type
_entity_poly.pdbx_seq_one_letter_code
_entity_poly.pdbx_strand_id
1 'polypeptide(L)'
;MVIRKKREKPLLKGLQQNNTQNSEFWGCTSYPSCTKTLPVEKFDAEMREVKKIMVDKDAIAELSKYAASVLGSPAAVDRWMFTPKFALGRKKPVDFLFSEKGRSRIRSMLDAILYTA
;
A
#
# COMPACT_ATOMS: atom_id res chain seq x y z
N MET A 1 13.06 22.95 -19.42
CA MET A 1 13.89 21.77 -19.11
C MET A 1 13.18 20.97 -18.02
N VAL A 2 12.38 19.97 -18.38
CA VAL A 2 11.64 19.17 -17.40
C VAL A 2 12.59 18.08 -16.91
N ILE A 3 13.17 18.27 -15.73
CA ILE A 3 13.92 17.21 -15.04
C ILE A 3 12.89 16.15 -14.67
N ARG A 4 12.73 15.14 -15.54
CA ARG A 4 12.03 13.91 -15.17
C ARG A 4 12.87 13.25 -14.09
N LYS A 5 12.55 13.48 -12.81
CA LYS A 5 13.01 12.59 -11.74
C LYS A 5 12.60 11.19 -12.14
N LYS A 6 13.58 10.40 -12.61
CA LYS A 6 13.43 8.98 -12.87
C LYS A 6 12.86 8.42 -11.58
N ARG A 7 11.58 8.00 -11.60
CA ARG A 7 11.01 7.25 -10.47
C ARG A 7 11.79 5.95 -10.44
N GLU A 8 12.89 5.95 -9.70
CA GLU A 8 13.65 4.75 -9.37
C GLU A 8 12.62 3.81 -8.74
N LYS A 9 12.28 2.76 -9.49
CA LYS A 9 11.41 1.70 -9.00
C LYS A 9 11.97 1.26 -7.64
N PRO A 10 11.14 1.06 -6.61
CA PRO A 10 11.64 0.61 -5.32
C PRO A 10 12.51 -0.63 -5.55
N LEU A 11 13.80 -0.51 -5.25
CA LEU A 11 14.86 -1.51 -5.45
C LEU A 11 14.71 -2.70 -4.49
N LEU A 12 13.47 -3.11 -4.22
CA LEU A 12 13.12 -3.84 -3.00
C LEU A 12 12.68 -5.29 -3.24
N LYS A 13 12.67 -5.77 -4.49
CA LYS A 13 12.47 -7.19 -4.77
C LYS A 13 13.83 -7.86 -4.96
N GLY A 14 14.20 -8.73 -4.02
CA GLY A 14 15.36 -9.62 -4.13
C GLY A 14 16.62 -9.14 -3.40
N LEU A 15 16.49 -8.31 -2.36
CA LEU A 15 17.59 -8.00 -1.43
C LEU A 15 17.53 -8.91 -0.20
N GLN A 16 18.70 -9.30 0.30
CA GLN A 16 18.92 -10.07 1.53
C GLN A 16 19.91 -9.32 2.41
N GLN A 17 19.64 -9.29 3.72
CA GLN A 17 20.53 -8.67 4.71
C GLN A 17 21.70 -9.61 4.98
N ASN A 18 22.92 -9.10 4.80
CA ASN A 18 24.16 -9.78 5.09
C ASN A 18 24.83 -9.09 6.28
N ASN A 19 25.25 -9.88 7.24
CA ASN A 19 25.98 -9.42 8.42
C ASN A 19 27.37 -10.05 8.39
N THR A 20 28.38 -9.25 8.04
CA THR A 20 29.79 -9.64 8.16
C THR A 20 30.40 -8.97 9.39
N GLN A 21 31.50 -9.53 9.90
CA GLN A 21 32.14 -9.13 11.18
C GLN A 21 32.32 -7.61 11.40
N ASN A 22 32.40 -6.80 10.34
CA ASN A 22 32.61 -5.35 10.41
C ASN A 22 31.53 -4.49 9.75
N SER A 23 30.51 -5.07 9.09
CA SER A 23 29.51 -4.26 8.40
C SER A 23 28.23 -5.04 8.10
N GLU A 24 27.09 -4.39 8.34
CA GLU A 24 25.78 -4.91 7.94
C GLU A 24 25.28 -4.17 6.69
N PHE A 25 24.78 -4.92 5.70
CA PHE A 25 24.28 -4.35 4.46
C PHE A 25 23.24 -5.24 3.78
N TRP A 26 22.41 -4.65 2.93
CA TRP A 26 21.49 -5.37 2.06
C TRP A 26 22.16 -5.64 0.71
N GLY A 27 22.24 -6.90 0.28
CA GLY A 27 22.81 -7.31 -1.01
C GLY A 27 21.79 -8.06 -1.86
N CYS A 28 22.05 -8.25 -3.15
CA CYS A 28 21.19 -9.09 -3.98
C CYS A 28 21.23 -10.57 -3.52
N THR A 29 20.17 -11.32 -3.81
CA THR A 29 20.10 -12.78 -3.57
C THR A 29 21.27 -13.58 -4.17
N SER A 30 21.92 -13.05 -5.23
CA SER A 30 23.09 -13.67 -5.85
C SER A 30 24.42 -13.26 -5.21
N TYR A 31 24.46 -12.53 -4.10
CA TYR A 31 25.71 -12.21 -3.41
C TYR A 31 26.44 -13.53 -3.00
N PRO A 32 27.76 -13.66 -3.18
CA PRO A 32 28.75 -12.64 -3.56
C PRO A 32 28.93 -12.39 -5.06
N SER A 33 28.29 -13.18 -5.95
CA SER A 33 28.42 -13.00 -7.40
C SER A 33 27.85 -11.67 -7.91
N CYS A 34 26.88 -11.10 -7.20
CA CYS A 34 26.45 -9.71 -7.37
C CYS A 34 27.03 -8.86 -6.24
N THR A 35 27.88 -7.87 -6.58
CA THR A 35 28.56 -6.99 -5.63
C THR A 35 27.77 -5.72 -5.27
N LYS A 36 26.52 -5.60 -5.75
CA LYS A 36 25.65 -4.48 -5.38
C LYS A 36 25.22 -4.63 -3.93
N THR A 37 25.63 -3.67 -3.11
CA THR A 37 25.28 -3.57 -1.70
C THR A 37 24.58 -2.24 -1.42
N LEU A 38 23.74 -2.25 -0.38
CA LEU A 38 23.02 -1.09 0.11
C LEU A 38 23.20 -1.02 1.63
N PRO A 39 23.74 0.07 2.18
CA PRO A 39 23.88 0.23 3.62
C PRO A 39 22.53 0.14 4.35
N VAL A 40 22.51 -0.47 5.54
CA VAL A 40 21.29 -0.62 6.36
C VAL A 40 20.64 0.73 6.63
N GLU A 41 21.42 1.76 6.97
CA GLU A 41 20.92 3.11 7.26
C GLU A 41 20.15 3.73 6.10
N LYS A 42 20.65 3.50 4.87
CA LYS A 42 20.00 3.99 3.64
C LYS A 42 18.72 3.21 3.35
N PHE A 43 18.75 1.89 3.53
CA PHE A 43 17.55 1.05 3.38
C PHE A 43 16.48 1.43 4.41
N ASP A 44 16.86 1.65 5.66
CA ASP A 44 15.94 2.03 6.73
C ASP A 44 15.34 3.43 6.50
N ALA A 45 16.12 4.39 6.02
CA ALA A 45 15.63 5.72 5.66
C ALA A 45 14.61 5.64 4.51
N GLU A 46 14.92 4.89 3.45
CA GLU A 46 13.99 4.66 2.34
C GLU A 46 12.72 3.92 2.80
N MET A 47 12.86 2.92 3.68
CA MET A 47 11.74 2.18 4.25
C MET A 47 10.87 3.03 5.17
N ARG A 48 11.43 3.96 5.93
CA ARG A 48 10.65 4.91 6.75
C ARG A 48 9.80 5.82 5.88
N GLU A 49 10.33 6.28 4.75
CA GLU A 49 9.58 7.11 3.80
C GLU A 49 8.48 6.30 3.10
N VAL A 50 8.78 5.06 2.69
CA VAL A 50 7.77 4.13 2.14
C VAL A 50 6.72 3.78 3.20
N LYS A 51 7.10 3.60 4.47
CA LYS A 51 6.17 3.34 5.58
C LYS A 51 5.23 4.51 5.86
N LYS A 52 5.66 5.76 5.68
CA LYS A 52 4.75 6.92 5.72
C LYS A 52 3.70 6.88 4.59
N ILE A 53 4.01 6.24 3.47
CA ILE A 53 3.06 5.95 2.38
C ILE A 53 2.24 4.69 2.70
N MET A 54 2.76 3.77 3.51
CA MET A 54 2.03 2.62 4.06
C MET A 54 1.06 3.07 5.15
N VAL A 55 -0.02 3.67 4.65
CA VAL A 55 -1.39 3.44 5.09
C VAL A 55 -1.62 3.78 6.55
N ASP A 56 -2.41 4.83 6.74
CA ASP A 56 -3.26 5.02 7.91
C ASP A 56 -4.13 3.76 8.11
N LYS A 57 -3.52 2.72 8.72
CA LYS A 57 -4.11 1.39 8.90
C LYS A 57 -5.34 1.51 9.76
N ASP A 58 -5.30 2.45 10.70
CA ASP A 58 -6.42 2.83 11.55
C ASP A 58 -7.56 3.39 10.69
N ALA A 59 -7.31 4.35 9.79
CA ALA A 59 -8.36 4.84 8.89
C ALA A 59 -8.94 3.75 7.95
N ILE A 60 -8.13 2.80 7.47
CA ILE A 60 -8.65 1.66 6.69
C ILE A 60 -9.49 0.73 7.58
N ALA A 61 -9.02 0.43 8.80
CA ALA A 61 -9.74 -0.42 9.73
C ALA A 61 -11.09 0.20 10.11
N GLU A 62 -11.13 1.50 10.40
CA GLU A 62 -12.36 2.23 10.69
C GLU A 62 -13.33 2.22 9.50
N LEU A 63 -12.83 2.43 8.28
CA LEU A 63 -13.66 2.33 7.08
C LEU A 63 -14.20 0.90 6.87
N SER A 64 -13.39 -0.13 7.16
CA SER A 64 -13.81 -1.53 7.06
C SER A 64 -14.91 -1.87 8.07
N LYS A 65 -14.78 -1.39 9.32
CA LYS A 65 -15.82 -1.54 10.35
C LYS A 65 -17.11 -0.85 9.92
N TYR A 66 -17.01 0.37 9.38
CA TYR A 66 -18.16 1.10 8.84
C TYR A 66 -18.80 0.37 7.65
N ALA A 67 -18.00 -0.17 6.73
CA ALA A 67 -18.53 -0.96 5.62
C ALA A 67 -19.29 -2.20 6.11
N ALA A 68 -18.80 -2.85 7.18
CA ALA A 68 -19.47 -4.00 7.78
C ALA A 68 -20.82 -3.61 8.40
N SER A 69 -20.93 -2.43 9.03
CA SER A 69 -22.22 -1.95 9.55
C SER A 69 -23.21 -1.61 8.44
N VAL A 70 -22.76 -1.10 7.30
CA VAL A 70 -23.63 -0.77 6.15
C VAL A 70 -24.05 -2.02 5.37
N LEU A 71 -23.13 -2.97 5.15
CA LEU A 71 -23.35 -4.14 4.30
C LEU A 71 -23.80 -5.39 5.07
N GLY A 72 -23.85 -5.31 6.41
CA GLY A 72 -24.41 -6.33 7.30
C GLY A 72 -23.51 -7.54 7.58
N SER A 73 -22.46 -7.80 6.80
CA SER A 73 -21.52 -8.88 7.08
C SER A 73 -20.12 -8.64 6.51
N PRO A 74 -19.05 -9.22 7.10
CA PRO A 74 -17.70 -9.14 6.57
C PRO A 74 -17.56 -9.71 5.15
N ALA A 75 -18.25 -10.82 4.86
CA ALA A 75 -18.24 -11.42 3.52
C ALA A 75 -18.87 -10.48 2.46
N ALA A 76 -19.91 -9.73 2.83
CA ALA A 76 -20.49 -8.72 1.96
C ALA A 76 -19.53 -7.54 1.73
N VAL A 77 -18.78 -7.13 2.76
CA VAL A 77 -17.71 -6.14 2.62
C VAL A 77 -16.65 -6.60 1.64
N ASP A 78 -16.11 -7.82 1.80
CA ASP A 78 -15.11 -8.35 0.89
C ASP A 78 -15.63 -8.41 -0.54
N ARG A 79 -16.82 -8.98 -0.73
CA ARG A 79 -17.45 -9.02 -2.05
C ARG A 79 -17.59 -7.62 -2.63
N TRP A 80 -18.04 -6.64 -1.85
CA TRP A 80 -18.21 -5.27 -2.33
C TRP A 80 -16.88 -4.58 -2.64
N MET A 81 -15.86 -4.75 -1.79
CA MET A 81 -14.54 -4.12 -1.88
C MET A 81 -13.69 -4.68 -3.02
N PHE A 82 -13.86 -5.95 -3.37
CA PHE A 82 -13.10 -6.63 -4.44
C PHE A 82 -13.85 -6.75 -5.76
N THR A 83 -15.13 -6.35 -5.83
CA THR A 83 -15.90 -6.32 -7.08
C THR A 83 -15.75 -4.97 -7.78
N PRO A 84 -15.42 -4.94 -9.09
CA PRO A 84 -15.40 -3.72 -9.90
C PRO A 84 -16.69 -2.92 -9.81
N LYS A 85 -16.58 -1.60 -9.63
CA LYS A 85 -17.74 -0.69 -9.60
C LYS A 85 -17.75 0.22 -10.81
N PHE A 86 -18.89 0.33 -11.50
CA PHE A 86 -19.06 1.26 -12.62
C PHE A 86 -18.77 2.71 -12.21
N ALA A 87 -19.24 3.13 -11.02
CA ALA A 87 -18.97 4.45 -10.45
C ALA A 87 -17.47 4.76 -10.20
N LEU A 88 -16.62 3.73 -10.20
CA LEU A 88 -15.16 3.83 -10.07
C LEU A 88 -14.43 3.57 -11.40
N GLY A 89 -15.14 3.59 -12.53
CA GLY A 89 -14.56 3.29 -13.85
C GLY A 89 -14.14 1.82 -13.97
N ARG A 90 -14.95 0.90 -13.43
CA ARG A 90 -14.69 -0.56 -13.38
C ARG A 90 -13.43 -0.94 -12.60
N LYS A 91 -12.98 -0.08 -11.68
CA LYS A 91 -11.93 -0.41 -10.70
C LYS A 91 -12.54 -0.93 -9.40
N LYS A 92 -11.71 -1.60 -8.59
CA LYS A 92 -12.14 -2.15 -7.30
C LYS A 92 -12.06 -1.07 -6.22
N PRO A 93 -13.03 -0.97 -5.30
CA PRO A 93 -12.96 -0.04 -4.18
C PRO A 93 -11.67 -0.14 -3.36
N VAL A 94 -11.15 -1.35 -3.14
CA VAL A 94 -9.90 -1.58 -2.40
C VAL A 94 -8.70 -0.82 -2.96
N ASP A 95 -8.65 -0.60 -4.28
CA ASP A 95 -7.55 0.09 -4.96
C ASP A 95 -7.44 1.57 -4.56
N PHE A 96 -8.50 2.15 -3.97
CA PHE A 96 -8.56 3.55 -3.58
C PHE A 96 -8.23 3.79 -2.11
N LEU A 97 -8.13 2.74 -1.29
CA LEU A 97 -7.99 2.86 0.17
C LEU A 97 -6.62 3.42 0.62
N PHE A 98 -5.63 3.39 -0.27
CA PHE A 98 -4.28 3.88 -0.02
C PHE A 98 -4.18 5.42 0.05
N SER A 99 -5.24 6.15 -0.31
CA SER A 99 -5.28 7.62 -0.25
C SER A 99 -6.47 8.11 0.57
N GLU A 100 -6.30 9.21 1.30
CA GLU A 100 -7.38 9.83 2.08
C GLU A 100 -8.58 10.20 1.21
N LYS A 101 -8.33 10.85 0.06
CA LYS A 101 -9.38 11.19 -0.92
C LYS A 101 -10.10 9.95 -1.45
N GLY A 102 -9.37 8.85 -1.66
CA GLY A 102 -9.95 7.59 -2.08
C GLY A 102 -10.83 6.97 -1.00
N ARG A 103 -10.37 6.93 0.26
CA ARG A 103 -11.17 6.49 1.42
C ARG A 103 -12.45 7.31 1.58
N SER A 104 -12.35 8.64 1.48
CA SER A 104 -13.51 9.55 1.54
C SER A 104 -14.53 9.23 0.44
N ARG A 105 -14.07 9.02 -0.80
CA ARG A 105 -14.95 8.61 -1.91
C ARG A 105 -15.63 7.27 -1.65
N ILE A 106 -14.91 6.27 -1.14
CA ILE A 106 -15.49 4.97 -0.79
C ILE A 106 -16.52 5.11 0.33
N ARG A 107 -16.24 5.94 1.34
CA ARG A 107 -17.19 6.25 2.42
C ARG A 107 -18.47 6.85 1.86
N SER A 108 -18.41 7.86 1.00
CA SER A 108 -19.60 8.45 0.38
C SER A 108 -20.42 7.44 -0.44
N MET A 109 -19.76 6.45 -1.06
CA MET A 109 -20.48 5.38 -1.74
C MET A 109 -21.22 4.45 -0.77
N LEU A 110 -20.63 4.17 0.40
CA LEU A 110 -21.29 3.38 1.46
C LEU A 110 -22.44 4.18 2.10
N ASP A 111 -22.28 5.48 2.30
CA ASP A 111 -23.35 6.37 2.76
C ASP A 111 -24.53 6.35 1.79
N ALA A 112 -24.25 6.46 0.48
CA ALA A 112 -25.29 6.36 -0.54
C ALA A 112 -26.05 5.04 -0.46
N ILE A 113 -25.38 3.92 -0.19
CA ILE A 113 -26.05 2.62 0.02
C ILE A 113 -26.96 2.68 1.24
N LEU A 114 -26.44 3.17 2.38
CA LEU A 114 -27.18 3.23 3.65
C LEU A 114 -28.45 4.07 3.56
N TYR A 115 -28.41 5.21 2.84
CA TYR A 115 -29.56 6.11 2.69
C TYR A 115 -30.50 5.74 1.52
N THR A 116 -30.17 4.71 0.75
CA THR A 116 -31.03 4.18 -0.33
C THR A 116 -31.72 2.86 0.02
N ALA A 117 -31.38 2.27 1.18
CA ALA A 117 -31.86 0.97 1.65
C ALA A 117 -33.12 1.07 2.52
#